data_AF-A0A1S8C6X8-F1
#
_entry.id   AF-A0A1S8C6X8-F1
#
_cell.length_a   1.000
_cell.length_b   1.000
_cell.length_c   1.000
_cell.angle_alpha   90.00
_cell.angle_beta   90.00
_cell.angle_gamma   90.00
#
_symmetry.space_group_name_H-M   'P 1'
#
loop_
_entity.id
_entity.type
_entity.pdbx_description
1 polymer ?
#
loop_
_entity_poly.entity_id
_entity_poly.type
_entity_poly.pdbx_seq_one_letter_code
_entity_poly.pdbx_strand_id
1 'polypeptide(L)'
;MVRGRVLGGSSAVNGTYFVRGTRADFDGWAADGNDLWSYDAVLPAFRRSETDADHPDSPVHGSSGPMPVRRVVARHPIAEAFPAACAELGFPAEPDKNADGAPGHGPLPVNVAGGVRVNTAMAYLSPRRGLPLLTVRGDTRVTRVLFSGDRAIGVQTEHGAVHAEEVVLAAGAVATPQLLMLSGIGPADQLRAAGVAVRVHAPGVGADFTDHPDLYVTWQPRQRLSAPRGLLPLSSALHTTSAGSPTPGDLEVMPWLKPFSRVLLDRAPAPRSPRR
;
A
#
# COMPACT_ATOMS: atom_id res chain seq x y z
N MET A 1 1.55 -14.33 1.89
CA MET A 1 1.69 -12.85 1.82
C MET A 1 3.14 -12.43 2.05
N VAL A 2 3.69 -11.60 1.15
CA VAL A 2 5.04 -11.03 1.27
C VAL A 2 4.94 -9.64 1.91
N ARG A 3 5.87 -9.29 2.80
CA ARG A 3 5.90 -7.99 3.50
C ARG A 3 7.29 -7.38 3.46
N GLY A 4 7.37 -6.07 3.28
CA GLY A 4 8.65 -5.37 3.32
C GLY A 4 9.22 -5.30 4.73
N ARG A 5 10.45 -5.82 4.92
CA ARG A 5 11.24 -5.66 6.16
C ARG A 5 12.44 -4.77 5.89
N VAL A 6 12.16 -3.48 5.75
CA VAL A 6 13.13 -2.40 5.52
C VAL A 6 12.47 -1.08 5.93
N LEU A 7 13.24 -0.03 6.18
CA LEU A 7 12.68 1.31 6.40
C LEU A 7 11.79 1.71 5.21
N GLY A 8 10.55 2.10 5.50
CA GLY A 8 9.51 2.34 4.48
C GLY A 8 8.54 1.16 4.30
N GLY A 9 8.84 0.02 4.91
CA GLY A 9 7.97 -1.16 4.95
C GLY A 9 7.67 -1.71 3.55
N SER A 10 6.44 -2.16 3.34
CA SER A 10 6.00 -2.72 2.06
C SER A 10 6.07 -1.73 0.90
N SER A 11 6.04 -0.40 1.13
CA SER A 11 6.18 0.59 0.04
C SER A 11 7.54 0.53 -0.65
N ALA A 12 8.57 -0.04 0.00
CA ALA A 12 9.88 -0.25 -0.58
C ALA A 12 9.94 -1.44 -1.58
N VAL A 13 8.95 -2.33 -1.56
CA VAL A 13 8.95 -3.58 -2.35
C VAL A 13 7.66 -3.82 -3.15
N ASN A 14 6.59 -3.05 -2.94
CA ASN A 14 5.28 -3.22 -3.60
C ASN A 14 5.29 -2.89 -5.11
N GLY A 15 4.14 -2.93 -5.78
CA GLY A 15 4.03 -2.65 -7.23
C GLY A 15 4.18 -1.18 -7.67
N THR A 16 4.45 -0.23 -6.77
CA THR A 16 4.41 1.24 -7.00
C THR A 16 3.05 1.83 -7.35
N TYR A 17 2.00 1.01 -7.41
CA TYR A 17 0.63 1.45 -7.59
C TYR A 17 0.20 2.36 -6.43
N PHE A 18 -0.42 3.49 -6.77
CA PHE A 18 -0.84 4.53 -5.83
C PHE A 18 -2.33 4.83 -5.97
N VAL A 19 -3.18 3.86 -5.62
CA VAL A 19 -4.64 4.04 -5.62
C VAL A 19 -5.20 4.15 -4.22
N ARG A 20 -6.22 4.99 -4.10
CA ARG A 20 -6.96 5.29 -2.87
C ARG A 20 -8.19 4.39 -2.76
N GLY A 21 -8.72 4.27 -1.54
CA GLY A 21 -10.09 3.80 -1.38
C GLY A 21 -11.08 4.79 -2.00
N THR A 22 -12.23 4.27 -2.39
CA THR A 22 -13.35 5.04 -2.94
C THR A 22 -14.12 5.78 -1.84
N ARG A 23 -14.98 6.72 -2.21
CA ARG A 23 -15.89 7.35 -1.25
C ARG A 23 -16.77 6.33 -0.52
N ALA A 24 -17.26 5.33 -1.24
CA ALA A 24 -18.10 4.28 -0.68
C ALA A 24 -17.38 3.50 0.43
N ASP A 25 -16.07 3.25 0.30
CA ASP A 25 -15.29 2.53 1.32
C ASP A 25 -15.24 3.31 2.65
N PHE A 26 -14.92 4.60 2.58
CA PHE A 26 -14.76 5.46 3.76
C PHE A 26 -16.11 5.85 4.38
N ASP A 27 -17.12 6.14 3.56
CA ASP A 27 -18.47 6.43 4.04
C ASP A 27 -19.12 5.17 4.63
N GLY A 28 -18.74 3.98 4.14
CA GLY A 28 -19.06 2.69 4.77
C GLY A 28 -18.49 2.57 6.18
N TRP A 29 -17.21 2.91 6.39
CA TRP A 29 -16.62 2.92 7.74
C TRP A 29 -17.31 3.92 8.68
N ALA A 30 -17.70 5.08 8.16
CA ALA A 30 -18.46 6.06 8.93
C ALA A 30 -19.84 5.51 9.33
N ALA A 31 -20.53 4.84 8.41
CA ALA A 31 -21.82 4.19 8.67
C ALA A 31 -21.70 3.04 9.70
N ASP A 32 -20.58 2.33 9.72
CA ASP A 32 -20.27 1.26 10.69
C ASP A 32 -19.87 1.80 12.08
N GLY A 33 -19.90 3.13 12.28
CA GLY A 33 -19.71 3.78 13.59
C GLY A 33 -18.36 4.48 13.76
N ASN A 34 -17.58 4.65 12.69
CA ASN A 34 -16.32 5.40 12.71
C ASN A 34 -16.44 6.72 11.93
N ASP A 35 -17.31 7.61 12.41
CA ASP A 35 -17.70 8.89 11.78
C ASP A 35 -16.53 9.84 11.49
N LEU A 36 -15.43 9.71 12.22
CA LEU A 36 -14.18 10.47 12.01
C LEU A 36 -13.44 10.09 10.71
N TRP A 37 -13.87 9.04 10.00
CA TRP A 37 -13.18 8.48 8.83
C TRP A 37 -14.02 8.48 7.55
N SER A 38 -15.05 9.33 7.44
CA SER A 38 -15.76 9.55 6.17
C SER A 38 -14.81 10.04 5.07
N TYR A 39 -15.21 9.90 3.79
CA TYR A 39 -14.35 10.30 2.68
C TYR A 39 -13.92 11.77 2.76
N ASP A 40 -14.86 12.64 3.14
CA ASP A 40 -14.60 14.07 3.28
C ASP A 40 -13.61 14.37 4.41
N ALA A 41 -13.59 13.55 5.48
CA ALA A 41 -12.64 13.69 6.57
C ALA A 41 -11.22 13.25 6.16
N VAL A 42 -11.09 12.21 5.34
CA VAL A 42 -9.78 11.68 4.92
C VAL A 42 -9.19 12.39 3.69
N LEU A 43 -10.03 12.98 2.83
CA LEU A 43 -9.58 13.64 1.60
C LEU A 43 -8.49 14.70 1.83
N PRO A 44 -8.56 15.58 2.86
CA PRO A 44 -7.46 16.49 3.17
C PRO A 44 -6.14 15.78 3.46
N ALA A 45 -6.16 14.59 4.07
CA ALA A 45 -4.95 13.81 4.33
C ALA A 45 -4.39 13.20 3.04
N PHE A 46 -5.25 12.67 2.15
CA PHE A 46 -4.81 12.21 0.82
C PHE A 46 -4.13 13.33 0.03
N ARG A 47 -4.75 14.52 -0.02
CA ARG A 47 -4.18 15.69 -0.69
C ARG A 47 -2.85 16.13 -0.07
N ARG A 48 -2.72 16.12 1.26
CA ARG A 48 -1.43 16.44 1.92
C ARG A 48 -0.34 15.39 1.67
N SER A 49 -0.71 14.16 1.33
CA SER A 49 0.25 13.07 1.16
C SER A 49 1.01 13.11 -0.16
N GLU A 50 0.42 13.72 -1.19
CA GLU A 50 0.91 13.60 -2.56
C GLU A 50 1.22 14.94 -3.26
N THR A 51 2.03 14.83 -4.31
CA THR A 51 2.11 15.77 -5.42
C THR A 51 1.75 15.01 -6.69
N ASP A 52 0.50 15.13 -7.15
CA ASP A 52 0.03 14.57 -8.42
C ASP A 52 0.44 15.50 -9.57
N ALA A 53 1.21 14.95 -10.51
CA ALA A 53 1.76 15.71 -11.64
C ALA A 53 0.78 15.81 -12.84
N ASP A 54 -0.26 14.97 -12.88
CA ASP A 54 -1.19 14.92 -14.02
C ASP A 54 -2.47 15.71 -13.77
N HIS A 55 -2.85 15.89 -12.50
CA HIS A 55 -4.07 16.63 -12.11
C HIS A 55 -3.79 17.75 -11.08
N PRO A 56 -2.87 18.70 -11.36
CA PRO A 56 -2.44 19.70 -10.38
C PRO A 56 -3.56 20.68 -9.94
N ASP A 57 -4.55 20.91 -10.81
CA ASP A 57 -5.67 21.84 -10.56
C ASP A 57 -6.91 21.14 -9.97
N SER A 58 -6.86 19.82 -9.80
CA SER A 58 -8.01 19.06 -9.31
C SER A 58 -8.20 19.28 -7.80
N PRO A 59 -9.44 19.54 -7.33
CA PRO A 59 -9.71 19.78 -5.91
C PRO A 59 -9.51 18.53 -5.04
N VAL A 60 -9.47 17.33 -5.64
CA VAL A 60 -9.26 16.06 -4.94
C VAL A 60 -7.79 15.62 -4.90
N HIS A 61 -6.90 16.34 -5.57
CA HIS A 61 -5.47 16.04 -5.62
C HIS A 61 -4.61 16.98 -4.77
N GLY A 62 -3.44 16.48 -4.40
CA GLY A 62 -2.38 17.23 -3.76
C GLY A 62 -1.35 17.72 -4.76
N SER A 63 -0.79 18.91 -4.55
CA SER A 63 0.26 19.47 -5.41
C SER A 63 1.59 19.71 -4.70
N SER A 64 1.67 19.45 -3.38
CA SER A 64 2.82 19.81 -2.55
C SER A 64 3.23 18.74 -1.51
N GLY A 65 2.54 17.61 -1.47
CA GLY A 65 2.85 16.50 -0.59
C GLY A 65 4.18 15.81 -0.95
N PRO A 66 4.77 15.06 -0.01
CA PRO A 66 6.09 14.49 -0.22
C PRO A 66 6.12 13.27 -1.17
N MET A 67 4.97 12.66 -1.47
CA MET A 67 4.89 11.52 -2.38
C MET A 67 4.61 11.99 -3.81
N PRO A 68 5.55 11.86 -4.76
CA PRO A 68 5.27 12.17 -6.15
C PRO A 68 4.33 11.11 -6.74
N VAL A 69 3.31 11.54 -7.46
CA VAL A 69 2.32 10.68 -8.12
C VAL A 69 2.21 11.08 -9.58
N ARG A 70 2.20 10.09 -10.47
CA ARG A 70 1.98 10.28 -11.89
C ARG A 70 1.41 9.02 -12.55
N ARG A 71 0.78 9.17 -13.70
CA ARG A 71 0.26 8.10 -14.55
C ARG A 71 1.27 7.83 -15.65
N VAL A 72 1.70 6.58 -15.77
CA VAL A 72 2.68 6.20 -16.80
C VAL A 72 1.97 5.52 -17.97
N VAL A 73 2.01 6.16 -19.14
CA VAL A 73 1.56 5.54 -20.39
C VAL A 73 2.71 4.71 -20.97
N ALA A 74 2.61 3.38 -20.83
CA ALA A 74 3.57 2.47 -21.42
C ALA A 74 3.35 2.36 -22.93
N ARG A 75 4.37 2.68 -23.74
CA ARG A 75 4.38 2.41 -25.18
C ARG A 75 4.73 0.95 -25.42
N HIS A 76 3.72 0.08 -25.43
CA HIS A 76 3.88 -1.35 -25.64
C HIS A 76 2.60 -1.93 -26.26
N PRO A 77 2.67 -2.87 -27.23
CA PRO A 77 1.48 -3.39 -27.91
C PRO A 77 0.40 -3.93 -26.97
N ILE A 78 0.78 -4.60 -25.86
CA ILE A 78 -0.20 -5.06 -24.85
C ILE A 78 -0.84 -3.87 -24.09
N ALA A 79 -0.05 -2.84 -23.78
CA ALA A 79 -0.55 -1.67 -23.04
C ALA A 79 -1.51 -0.83 -23.89
N GLU A 80 -1.36 -0.87 -25.22
CA GLU A 80 -2.28 -0.24 -26.18
C GLU A 80 -3.51 -1.11 -26.46
N ALA A 81 -3.32 -2.42 -26.62
CA ALA A 81 -4.40 -3.35 -26.95
C ALA A 81 -5.43 -3.52 -25.81
N PHE A 82 -4.99 -3.47 -24.55
CA PHE A 82 -5.88 -3.66 -23.40
C PHE A 82 -6.99 -2.59 -23.29
N PRO A 83 -6.69 -1.28 -23.23
CA PRO A 83 -7.74 -0.26 -23.19
C PRO A 83 -8.59 -0.23 -24.46
N ALA A 84 -8.02 -0.55 -25.63
CA ALA A 84 -8.78 -0.65 -26.87
C ALA A 84 -9.82 -1.79 -26.81
N ALA A 85 -9.44 -2.96 -26.30
CA ALA A 85 -10.36 -4.07 -26.09
C ALA A 85 -11.42 -3.75 -25.03
N CYS A 86 -11.06 -3.03 -23.96
CA CYS A 86 -12.03 -2.58 -22.96
C CYS A 86 -13.10 -1.68 -23.60
N ALA A 87 -12.68 -0.72 -24.42
CA ALA A 87 -13.60 0.18 -25.12
C ALA A 87 -14.47 -0.56 -26.15
N GLU A 88 -13.91 -1.51 -26.91
CA GLU A 88 -14.67 -2.36 -27.85
C GLU A 88 -15.77 -3.17 -27.15
N LEU A 89 -15.49 -3.65 -25.94
CA LEU A 89 -16.43 -4.38 -25.10
C LEU A 89 -17.40 -3.47 -24.32
N GLY A 90 -17.30 -2.15 -24.49
CA GLY A 90 -18.20 -1.17 -23.87
C GLY A 90 -17.89 -0.81 -22.42
N PHE A 91 -16.71 -1.16 -21.89
CA PHE A 91 -16.29 -0.70 -20.57
C PHE A 91 -15.96 0.80 -20.62
N PRO A 92 -16.41 1.60 -19.62
CA PRO A 92 -16.19 3.04 -19.63
C PRO A 92 -14.72 3.39 -19.41
N ALA A 93 -14.31 4.55 -19.92
CA ALA A 93 -13.00 5.11 -19.62
C ALA A 93 -12.99 5.73 -18.23
N GLU A 94 -11.93 5.47 -17.48
CA GLU A 94 -11.68 6.01 -16.15
C GLU A 94 -10.28 6.63 -16.13
N PRO A 95 -10.11 7.87 -16.63
CA PRO A 95 -8.79 8.48 -16.81
C PRO A 95 -8.05 8.72 -15.50
N ASP A 96 -8.77 8.73 -14.37
CA ASP A 96 -8.23 8.98 -13.05
C ASP A 96 -8.84 8.03 -12.00
N LYS A 97 -8.04 7.05 -11.58
CA LYS A 97 -8.39 6.06 -10.54
C LYS A 97 -8.54 6.64 -9.13
N ASN A 98 -8.15 7.90 -8.92
CA ASN A 98 -8.15 8.56 -7.61
C ASN A 98 -9.17 9.70 -7.52
N ALA A 99 -10.02 9.86 -8.54
CA ALA A 99 -11.05 10.89 -8.63
C ALA A 99 -12.47 10.42 -8.25
N ASP A 100 -12.62 9.19 -7.74
CA ASP A 100 -13.93 8.62 -7.37
C ASP A 100 -14.91 8.56 -8.56
N GLY A 101 -14.38 8.29 -9.76
CA GLY A 101 -15.15 8.12 -10.98
C GLY A 101 -15.86 6.77 -11.04
N ALA A 102 -16.72 6.60 -12.05
CA ALA A 102 -17.33 5.29 -12.31
C ALA A 102 -16.24 4.25 -12.63
N PRO A 103 -16.32 3.03 -12.07
CA PRO A 103 -15.37 1.96 -12.35
C PRO A 103 -15.25 1.70 -13.86
N GLY A 104 -14.03 1.77 -14.36
CA GLY A 104 -13.74 1.61 -15.78
C GLY A 104 -12.28 1.28 -16.08
N HIS A 105 -11.87 1.43 -17.32
CA HIS A 105 -10.50 1.17 -17.73
C HIS A 105 -9.68 2.46 -17.79
N GLY A 106 -8.45 2.42 -17.29
CA GLY A 106 -7.61 3.61 -17.30
C GLY A 106 -6.20 3.43 -16.77
N PRO A 107 -5.40 4.50 -16.84
CA PRO A 107 -4.01 4.47 -16.40
C PRO A 107 -3.91 4.39 -14.88
N LEU A 108 -2.90 3.67 -14.39
CA LEU A 108 -2.64 3.58 -12.96
C LEU A 108 -1.73 4.72 -12.50
N PRO A 109 -2.11 5.47 -11.45
CA PRO A 109 -1.18 6.36 -10.76
C PRO A 109 -0.11 5.55 -10.04
N VAL A 110 1.14 6.04 -10.10
CA VAL A 110 2.30 5.38 -9.51
C VAL A 110 3.21 6.37 -8.79
N ASN A 111 3.86 5.90 -7.73
CA ASN A 111 4.81 6.69 -6.94
C ASN A 111 6.27 6.53 -7.40
N VAL A 112 6.52 6.88 -8.67
CA VAL A 112 7.84 6.77 -9.32
C VAL A 112 8.31 8.14 -9.81
N ALA A 113 9.48 8.57 -9.36
CA ALA A 113 10.13 9.81 -9.82
C ALA A 113 11.49 9.49 -10.48
N GLY A 114 11.74 10.03 -11.67
CA GLY A 114 13.01 9.79 -12.38
C GLY A 114 13.30 8.30 -12.68
N GLY A 115 12.25 7.48 -12.82
CA GLY A 115 12.40 6.02 -13.01
C GLY A 115 12.70 5.24 -11.73
N VAL A 116 12.74 5.91 -10.57
CA VAL A 116 13.00 5.32 -9.26
C VAL A 116 11.72 5.36 -8.42
N ARG A 117 11.39 4.23 -7.79
CA ARG A 117 10.34 4.15 -6.76
C ARG A 117 10.64 5.14 -5.64
N VAL A 118 9.60 5.86 -5.19
CA VAL A 118 9.66 6.66 -3.97
C VAL A 118 8.88 5.96 -2.87
N ASN A 119 9.58 5.35 -1.91
CA ASN A 119 8.93 4.71 -0.76
C ASN A 119 8.66 5.72 0.36
N THR A 120 7.89 5.34 1.38
CA THR A 120 7.51 6.25 2.48
C THR A 120 8.71 6.71 3.31
N ALA A 121 9.77 5.92 3.44
CA ALA A 121 11.00 6.36 4.10
C ALA A 121 11.72 7.44 3.28
N MET A 122 11.77 7.31 1.96
CA MET A 122 12.35 8.30 1.07
C MET A 122 11.56 9.61 1.09
N ALA A 123 10.23 9.55 1.08
CA ALA A 123 9.36 10.71 1.07
C ALA A 123 9.30 11.42 2.44
N TYR A 124 9.12 10.68 3.53
CA TYR A 124 8.83 11.25 4.85
C TYR A 124 10.03 11.31 5.78
N LEU A 125 10.88 10.27 5.81
CA LEU A 125 11.96 10.17 6.81
C LEU A 125 13.28 10.73 6.31
N SER A 126 13.75 10.31 5.15
CA SER A 126 15.07 10.66 4.61
C SER A 126 15.36 12.17 4.60
N PRO A 127 14.44 13.05 4.17
CA PRO A 127 14.65 14.50 4.19
C PRO A 127 14.75 15.09 5.61
N ARG A 128 14.30 14.34 6.62
CA ARG A 128 14.16 14.79 8.01
C ARG A 128 15.15 14.10 8.97
N ARG A 129 16.01 13.20 8.46
CA ARG A 129 16.96 12.44 9.28
C ARG A 129 17.96 13.29 10.08
N GLY A 130 18.21 14.52 9.64
CA GLY A 130 19.08 15.47 10.33
C GLY A 130 18.40 16.24 11.46
N LEU A 131 17.09 16.07 11.68
CA LEU A 131 16.39 16.76 12.77
C LEU A 131 16.86 16.22 14.13
N PRO A 132 17.27 17.08 15.08
CA PRO A 132 17.83 16.64 16.35
C PRO A 132 16.84 15.86 17.23
N LEU A 133 15.54 16.02 16.97
CA LEU A 133 14.47 15.35 17.71
C LEU A 133 13.94 14.08 17.03
N LEU A 134 14.55 13.64 15.92
CA LEU A 134 14.18 12.41 15.22
C LEU A 134 15.29 11.37 15.34
N THR A 135 14.99 10.25 16.00
CA THR A 135 15.88 9.08 16.03
C THR A 135 15.26 7.93 15.24
N VAL A 136 16.00 7.39 14.28
CA VAL A 136 15.61 6.18 13.52
C VAL A 136 16.54 5.04 13.89
N ARG A 137 16.01 3.97 14.47
CA ARG A 137 16.78 2.77 14.85
C ARG A 137 16.45 1.62 13.88
N GLY A 138 17.38 1.34 12.97
CA GLY A 138 17.36 0.12 12.16
C GLY A 138 17.66 -1.11 13.02
N ASP A 139 17.41 -2.31 12.48
CA ASP A 139 17.78 -3.60 13.10
C ASP A 139 17.44 -3.70 14.59
N THR A 140 16.28 -3.14 14.95
CA THR A 140 15.77 -3.09 16.32
C THR A 140 14.34 -3.62 16.31
N ARG A 141 14.19 -4.90 16.63
CA ARG A 141 12.88 -5.54 16.71
C ARG A 141 12.20 -5.21 18.04
N VAL A 142 11.02 -4.60 17.98
CA VAL A 142 10.12 -4.49 19.12
C VAL A 142 9.45 -5.84 19.37
N THR A 143 9.45 -6.29 20.62
CA THR A 143 8.89 -7.59 21.03
C THR A 143 7.67 -7.47 21.92
N ARG A 144 7.50 -6.34 22.64
CA ARG A 144 6.36 -6.08 23.54
C ARG A 144 6.18 -4.58 23.81
N VAL A 145 4.97 -4.14 24.10
CA VAL A 145 4.68 -2.82 24.69
C VAL A 145 4.80 -2.90 26.21
N LEU A 146 5.45 -1.91 26.82
CA LEU A 146 5.63 -1.81 28.27
C LEU A 146 4.52 -0.96 28.90
N PHE A 147 4.09 -1.31 30.11
CA PHE A 147 2.98 -0.63 30.79
C PHE A 147 3.27 -0.36 32.26
N SER A 148 2.65 0.71 32.78
CA SER A 148 2.47 0.98 34.21
C SER A 148 1.00 1.23 34.47
N GLY A 149 0.34 0.34 35.22
CA GLY A 149 -1.12 0.34 35.32
C GLY A 149 -1.75 0.07 33.96
N ASP A 150 -2.61 0.97 33.49
CA ASP A 150 -3.26 0.97 32.18
C ASP A 150 -2.47 1.76 31.10
N ARG A 151 -1.49 2.57 31.50
CA ARG A 151 -0.73 3.44 30.59
C ARG A 151 0.45 2.73 29.94
N ALA A 152 0.59 2.87 28.62
CA ALA A 152 1.80 2.47 27.89
C ALA A 152 2.95 3.43 28.23
N ILE A 153 4.13 2.88 28.53
CA ILE A 153 5.32 3.65 28.97
C ILE A 153 6.56 3.42 28.10
N GLY A 154 6.38 2.77 26.94
CA GLY A 154 7.46 2.42 26.03
C GLY A 154 7.31 1.04 25.42
N VAL A 155 8.42 0.53 24.91
CA VAL A 155 8.50 -0.77 24.24
C VAL A 155 9.73 -1.55 24.67
N GLN A 156 9.59 -2.87 24.73
CA GLN A 156 10.71 -3.79 24.84
C GLN A 156 11.25 -4.08 23.44
N THR A 157 12.57 -3.99 23.28
CA THR A 157 13.28 -4.41 22.08
C THR A 157 14.24 -5.56 22.39
N GLU A 158 14.85 -6.15 21.37
CA GLU A 158 15.93 -7.13 21.55
C GLU A 158 17.19 -6.55 22.23
N HIS A 159 17.35 -5.22 22.20
CA HIS A 159 18.50 -4.50 22.78
C HIS A 159 18.18 -3.82 24.12
N GLY A 160 17.00 -4.05 24.69
CA GLY A 160 16.54 -3.44 25.94
C GLY A 160 15.27 -2.58 25.77
N ALA A 161 14.87 -1.93 26.87
CA ALA A 161 13.68 -1.08 26.93
C ALA A 161 13.93 0.30 26.30
N VAL A 162 12.92 0.81 25.60
CA VAL A 162 12.86 2.20 25.12
C VAL A 162 11.62 2.84 25.73
N HIS A 163 11.81 3.80 26.62
CA HIS A 163 10.71 4.51 27.28
C HIS A 163 10.16 5.62 26.40
N ALA A 164 8.84 5.82 26.46
CA ALA A 164 8.13 6.85 25.72
C ALA A 164 6.84 7.24 26.45
N GLU A 165 6.40 8.48 26.27
CA GLU A 165 5.12 8.96 26.81
C GLU A 165 3.92 8.51 25.98
N GLU A 166 4.15 8.23 24.69
CA GLU A 166 3.18 7.75 23.72
C GLU A 166 3.82 6.64 22.85
N VAL A 167 3.05 5.61 22.53
CA VAL A 167 3.49 4.49 21.69
C VAL A 167 2.50 4.30 20.55
N VAL A 168 2.96 4.53 19.31
CA VAL A 168 2.18 4.31 18.08
C VAL A 168 2.64 3.03 17.39
N LEU A 169 1.74 2.05 17.26
CA LEU A 169 2.04 0.77 16.61
C LEU A 169 1.81 0.81 15.10
N ALA A 170 2.89 0.99 14.33
CA ALA A 170 2.87 0.99 12.86
C ALA A 170 3.59 -0.24 12.26
N ALA A 171 3.42 -1.42 12.87
CA ALA A 171 4.09 -2.66 12.43
C ALA A 171 3.39 -3.36 11.24
N GLY A 172 2.25 -2.83 10.79
CA GLY A 172 1.42 -3.38 9.71
C GLY A 172 0.38 -4.39 10.19
N ALA A 173 -0.62 -4.66 9.35
CA ALA A 173 -1.85 -5.38 9.71
C ALA A 173 -1.64 -6.79 10.33
N VAL A 174 -0.52 -7.45 10.05
CA VAL A 174 -0.20 -8.76 10.65
C VAL A 174 0.63 -8.66 11.92
N ALA A 175 1.62 -7.76 11.96
CA ALA A 175 2.55 -7.71 13.09
C ALA A 175 2.03 -6.83 14.24
N THR A 176 1.20 -5.83 13.97
CA THR A 176 0.55 -5.02 15.01
C THR A 176 -0.34 -5.86 15.93
N PRO A 177 -1.31 -6.67 15.45
CA PRO A 177 -2.11 -7.51 16.34
C PRO A 177 -1.27 -8.57 17.05
N GLN A 178 -0.25 -9.13 16.39
CA GLN A 178 0.70 -10.02 17.06
C GLN A 178 1.41 -9.32 18.23
N LEU A 179 1.88 -8.10 18.04
CA LEU A 179 2.58 -7.33 19.07
C LEU A 179 1.62 -6.95 20.22
N LEU A 180 0.37 -6.59 19.93
CA LEU A 180 -0.67 -6.38 20.92
C LEU A 180 -0.90 -7.65 21.76
N MET A 181 -1.05 -8.79 21.10
CA MET A 181 -1.24 -10.09 21.78
C MET A 181 -0.04 -10.46 22.64
N LEU A 182 1.20 -10.31 22.13
CA LEU A 182 2.42 -10.51 22.91
C LEU A 182 2.53 -9.56 24.11
N SER A 183 1.79 -8.45 24.09
CA SER A 183 1.69 -7.45 25.16
C SER A 183 0.47 -7.66 26.08
N GLY A 184 -0.24 -8.78 25.92
CA GLY A 184 -1.39 -9.15 26.76
C GLY A 184 -2.71 -8.50 26.34
N ILE A 185 -2.81 -7.94 25.14
CA ILE A 185 -4.03 -7.32 24.61
C ILE A 185 -4.54 -8.18 23.45
N GLY A 186 -5.67 -8.87 23.64
CA GLY A 186 -6.24 -9.76 22.64
C GLY A 186 -7.28 -10.75 23.16
N PRO A 187 -7.67 -11.78 22.38
CA PRO A 187 -8.61 -12.81 22.82
C PRO A 187 -8.05 -13.57 24.04
N ALA A 188 -8.76 -13.54 25.18
CA ALA A 188 -8.19 -13.95 26.46
C ALA A 188 -7.77 -15.43 26.47
N ASP A 189 -8.56 -16.29 25.84
CA ASP A 189 -8.27 -17.73 25.80
C ASP A 189 -7.06 -18.04 24.91
N GLN A 190 -6.90 -17.33 23.79
CA GLN A 190 -5.71 -17.47 22.94
C GLN A 190 -4.45 -17.00 23.68
N LEU A 191 -4.54 -15.89 24.41
CA LEU A 191 -3.43 -15.39 25.22
C LEU A 191 -3.03 -16.38 26.31
N ARG A 192 -3.99 -16.92 27.06
CA ARG A 192 -3.75 -17.94 28.09
C ARG A 192 -3.14 -19.20 27.51
N ALA A 193 -3.66 -19.69 26.39
CA ALA A 193 -3.12 -20.85 25.68
C ALA A 193 -1.67 -20.64 25.22
N ALA A 194 -1.29 -19.40 24.87
CA ALA A 194 0.06 -19.02 24.50
C ALA A 194 0.98 -18.68 25.70
N GLY A 195 0.51 -18.83 26.95
CA GLY A 195 1.28 -18.49 28.15
C GLY A 195 1.49 -16.99 28.36
N VAL A 196 0.65 -16.14 27.74
CA VAL A 196 0.71 -14.68 27.87
C VAL A 196 -0.31 -14.23 28.92
N ALA A 197 0.15 -13.43 29.90
CA ALA A 197 -0.73 -12.82 30.87
C ALA A 197 -1.73 -11.87 30.18
N VAL A 198 -3.02 -12.08 30.46
CA VAL A 198 -4.09 -11.25 29.90
C VAL A 198 -4.13 -9.92 30.63
N ARG A 199 -3.89 -8.82 29.90
CA ARG A 199 -4.08 -7.45 30.39
C ARG A 199 -5.43 -6.90 29.97
N VAL A 200 -5.81 -7.10 28.71
CA VAL A 200 -7.09 -6.66 28.16
C VAL A 200 -7.66 -7.77 27.29
N HIS A 201 -8.89 -8.18 27.59
CA HIS A 201 -9.65 -9.04 26.70
C HIS A 201 -10.19 -8.20 25.53
N ALA A 202 -9.59 -8.35 24.36
CA ALA A 202 -9.96 -7.64 23.14
C ALA A 202 -10.11 -8.64 21.98
N PRO A 203 -11.29 -9.27 21.82
CA PRO A 203 -11.49 -10.35 20.85
C PRO A 203 -11.29 -9.94 19.39
N GLY A 204 -11.43 -8.65 19.06
CA GLY A 204 -11.17 -8.12 17.71
C GLY A 204 -9.69 -8.05 17.32
N VAL A 205 -8.75 -8.16 18.27
CA VAL A 205 -7.31 -8.10 17.94
C VAL A 205 -6.92 -9.36 17.20
N GLY A 206 -6.54 -9.19 15.92
CA GLY A 206 -6.16 -10.29 15.04
C GLY A 206 -7.33 -10.99 14.35
N ALA A 207 -8.57 -10.51 14.55
CA ALA A 207 -9.75 -10.93 13.80
C ALA A 207 -9.89 -10.15 12.49
N ASP A 208 -10.94 -10.49 11.71
CA ASP A 208 -11.38 -9.76 10.51
C ASP A 208 -10.27 -9.45 9.50
N PHE A 209 -9.37 -10.41 9.32
CA PHE A 209 -8.32 -10.31 8.31
C PHE A 209 -8.95 -10.32 6.91
N THR A 210 -8.73 -9.24 6.18
CA THR A 210 -9.12 -9.08 4.78
C THR A 210 -7.88 -8.87 3.90
N ASP A 211 -7.97 -9.32 2.66
CA ASP A 211 -6.95 -9.14 1.62
C ASP A 211 -7.65 -9.20 0.25
N HIS A 212 -6.97 -8.82 -0.82
CA HIS A 212 -7.48 -8.95 -2.19
C HIS A 212 -7.00 -10.27 -2.82
N PRO A 213 -7.90 -11.21 -3.12
CA PRO A 213 -7.50 -12.47 -3.74
C PRO A 213 -7.15 -12.27 -5.22
N ASP A 214 -5.88 -12.49 -5.56
CA ASP A 214 -5.38 -12.38 -6.93
C ASP A 214 -5.35 -13.74 -7.66
N LEU A 215 -5.73 -13.72 -8.94
CA LEU A 215 -5.57 -14.85 -9.87
C LEU A 215 -4.73 -14.43 -11.07
N TYR A 216 -3.76 -15.27 -11.45
CA TYR A 216 -2.92 -15.04 -12.63
C TYR A 216 -3.38 -15.93 -13.79
N VAL A 217 -3.92 -15.30 -14.83
CA VAL A 217 -4.22 -15.98 -16.10
C VAL A 217 -3.09 -15.68 -17.09
N THR A 218 -2.39 -16.72 -17.52
CA THR A 218 -1.24 -16.57 -18.43
C THR A 218 -1.65 -16.72 -19.89
N TRP A 219 -1.10 -15.85 -20.74
CA TRP A 219 -1.36 -15.83 -22.17
C TRP A 219 -0.04 -15.81 -22.93
N GLN A 220 -0.03 -16.45 -24.10
CA GLN A 220 1.08 -16.37 -25.04
C GLN A 220 0.69 -15.50 -26.24
N PRO A 221 1.36 -14.35 -26.44
CA PRO A 221 1.13 -13.55 -27.64
C PRO A 221 1.44 -14.35 -28.91
N ARG A 222 0.57 -14.26 -29.93
CA ARG A 222 0.78 -14.92 -31.24
C ARG A 222 2.05 -14.41 -31.93
N GLN A 223 2.33 -13.12 -31.78
CA GLN A 223 3.55 -12.50 -32.26
C GLN A 223 4.56 -12.39 -31.12
N ARG A 224 5.84 -12.59 -31.43
CA ARG A 224 6.89 -12.40 -30.43
C ARG A 224 6.99 -10.92 -30.09
N LEU A 225 6.64 -10.56 -28.86
CA LEU A 225 6.79 -9.20 -28.34
C LEU A 225 8.14 -9.03 -27.65
N SER A 226 8.74 -7.85 -27.85
CA SER A 226 9.96 -7.46 -27.15
C SER A 226 9.67 -7.29 -25.66
N ALA A 227 10.53 -7.82 -24.80
CA ALA A 227 10.40 -7.61 -23.36
C ALA A 227 10.52 -6.11 -23.04
N PRO A 228 9.54 -5.49 -22.37
CA PRO A 228 9.56 -4.06 -22.14
C PRO A 228 10.70 -3.70 -21.15
N ARG A 229 11.72 -3.00 -21.64
CA ARG A 229 12.83 -2.51 -20.81
C ARG A 229 12.45 -1.17 -20.17
N GLY A 230 12.69 -1.03 -18.87
CA GLY A 230 12.40 0.21 -18.14
C GLY A 230 10.91 0.54 -17.95
N LEU A 231 9.98 -0.26 -18.47
CA LEU A 231 8.55 -0.10 -18.18
C LEU A 231 8.19 -0.80 -16.87
N LEU A 232 7.26 -0.15 -16.16
CA LEU A 232 6.54 -0.76 -15.06
C LEU A 232 5.76 -1.97 -15.60
N PRO A 233 5.72 -3.10 -14.86
CA PRO A 233 4.95 -4.27 -15.26
C PRO A 233 3.45 -4.00 -15.42
N LEU A 234 2.96 -2.96 -14.75
CA LEU A 234 1.58 -2.51 -14.71
C LEU A 234 1.52 -1.01 -15.03
N SER A 235 0.59 -0.63 -15.91
CA SER A 235 0.39 0.77 -16.33
C SER A 235 -1.09 1.17 -16.44
N SER A 236 -1.98 0.20 -16.50
CA SER A 236 -3.43 0.39 -16.57
C SER A 236 -4.15 -0.74 -15.84
N ALA A 237 -5.42 -0.54 -15.52
CA ALA A 237 -6.32 -1.56 -15.03
C ALA A 237 -7.75 -1.27 -15.49
N LEU A 238 -8.58 -2.31 -15.48
CA LEU A 238 -10.04 -2.21 -15.57
C LEU A 238 -10.61 -2.52 -14.18
N HIS A 239 -11.37 -1.58 -13.63
CA HIS A 239 -12.29 -1.86 -12.52
C HIS A 239 -13.67 -2.11 -13.11
N THR A 240 -14.27 -3.23 -12.75
CA THR A 240 -15.62 -3.60 -13.18
C THR A 240 -16.32 -4.39 -12.10
N THR A 241 -17.58 -4.71 -12.32
CA THR A 241 -18.41 -5.44 -11.35
C THR A 241 -18.50 -6.90 -11.74
N SER A 242 -18.16 -7.78 -10.83
CA SER A 242 -18.35 -9.22 -10.95
C SER A 242 -19.82 -9.54 -11.20
N ALA A 243 -20.08 -10.55 -12.04
CA ALA A 243 -21.45 -10.97 -12.35
C ALA A 243 -22.20 -11.35 -11.06
N GLY A 244 -23.32 -10.66 -10.79
CA GLY A 244 -24.14 -10.87 -9.58
C GLY A 244 -23.64 -10.18 -8.31
N SER A 245 -22.55 -9.41 -8.38
CA SER A 245 -22.08 -8.64 -7.24
C SER A 245 -22.92 -7.36 -7.03
N PRO A 246 -23.31 -7.04 -5.78
CA PRO A 246 -23.96 -5.79 -5.45
C PRO A 246 -22.96 -4.63 -5.31
N THR A 247 -21.65 -4.91 -5.32
CA THR A 247 -20.59 -3.92 -5.06
C THR A 247 -19.97 -3.45 -6.37
N PRO A 248 -20.17 -2.18 -6.77
CA PRO A 248 -19.58 -1.66 -8.00
C PRO A 248 -18.05 -1.71 -7.96
N GLY A 249 -17.42 -2.15 -9.05
CA GLY A 249 -15.95 -2.09 -9.18
C GLY A 249 -15.19 -3.13 -8.33
N ASP A 250 -15.86 -4.17 -7.83
CA ASP A 250 -15.27 -5.21 -6.99
C ASP A 250 -14.28 -6.15 -7.70
N LEU A 251 -14.16 -6.04 -9.04
CA LEU A 251 -13.22 -6.80 -9.85
C LEU A 251 -12.19 -5.89 -10.50
N GLU A 252 -10.91 -6.13 -10.22
CA GLU A 252 -9.78 -5.50 -10.89
C GLU A 252 -9.13 -6.46 -11.90
N VAL A 253 -9.01 -6.02 -13.15
CA VAL A 253 -8.30 -6.74 -14.21
C VAL A 253 -7.08 -5.94 -14.62
N MET A 254 -5.90 -6.54 -14.45
CA MET A 254 -4.61 -5.91 -14.70
C MET A 254 -3.82 -6.61 -15.83
N PRO A 255 -3.52 -5.92 -16.94
CA PRO A 255 -2.64 -6.46 -17.98
C PRO A 255 -1.18 -6.41 -17.55
N TRP A 256 -0.64 -7.54 -17.10
CA TRP A 256 0.79 -7.65 -16.82
C TRP A 256 1.62 -7.66 -18.11
N LEU A 257 2.48 -6.65 -18.28
CA LEU A 257 3.35 -6.52 -19.45
C LEU A 257 4.55 -7.47 -19.43
N LYS A 258 4.80 -8.13 -18.29
CA LYS A 258 5.89 -9.09 -18.09
C LYS A 258 5.34 -10.33 -17.38
N PRO A 259 5.81 -11.54 -17.74
CA PRO A 259 5.50 -12.73 -16.95
C PRO A 259 5.90 -12.52 -15.50
N PHE A 260 5.01 -12.86 -14.56
CA PHE A 260 5.24 -12.69 -13.12
C PHE A 260 6.53 -13.37 -12.66
N SER A 261 6.84 -14.54 -13.23
CA SER A 261 8.10 -15.26 -12.99
C SER A 261 9.34 -14.42 -13.28
N ARG A 262 9.33 -13.57 -14.30
CA ARG A 262 10.46 -12.67 -14.59
C ARG A 262 10.50 -11.47 -13.66
N VAL A 263 9.35 -10.97 -13.22
CA VAL A 263 9.29 -9.87 -12.25
C VAL A 263 9.87 -10.28 -10.90
N LEU A 264 9.64 -11.53 -10.47
CA LEU A 264 10.20 -12.05 -9.22
C LEU A 264 11.66 -12.48 -9.30
N LEU A 265 12.12 -12.94 -10.49
CA LEU A 265 13.43 -13.60 -10.63
C LEU A 265 14.51 -12.75 -11.33
N ASP A 266 14.16 -11.68 -12.05
CA ASP A 266 15.15 -10.79 -12.66
C ASP A 266 15.85 -9.95 -11.57
N ARG A 267 16.87 -10.55 -10.96
CA ARG A 267 17.94 -9.80 -10.29
C ARG A 267 18.68 -9.03 -11.36
N ALA A 268 18.33 -7.75 -11.54
CA ALA A 268 19.20 -6.85 -12.27
C ALA A 268 20.61 -6.94 -11.65
N PRO A 269 21.68 -7.14 -12.44
CA PRO A 269 23.04 -7.10 -11.89
C PRO A 269 23.25 -5.72 -11.24
N ALA A 270 23.72 -5.73 -9.99
CA ALA A 270 24.03 -4.51 -9.26
C ALA A 270 24.93 -3.61 -10.12
N PRO A 271 24.72 -2.28 -10.13
CA PRO A 271 25.63 -1.38 -10.81
C PRO A 271 27.04 -1.64 -10.28
N ARG A 272 27.95 -2.02 -11.19
CA ARG A 272 29.37 -2.18 -10.87
C ARG A 272 29.84 -0.84 -10.29
N SER A 273 30.32 -0.85 -9.05
CA SER A 273 30.96 0.34 -8.50
C SER A 273 32.09 0.76 -9.45
N PRO A 274 32.31 2.07 -9.67
CA PRO A 274 33.52 2.50 -10.35
C PRO A 274 34.71 1.94 -9.56
N ARG A 275 35.57 1.18 -10.24
CA ARG A 275 36.82 0.69 -9.67
C ARG A 275 37.77 1.89 -9.57
N ARG A 276 38.02 2.29 -8.33
CA ARG A 276 39.11 3.14 -7.80
C ARG A 276 39.28 4.52 -8.41
#